data_AF-A0AAV6IGT7-F1
#
_entry.id   AF-A0AAV6IGT7-F1
#
_cell.length_a   1.000
_cell.length_b   1.000
_cell.length_c   1.000
_cell.angle_alpha   90.00
_cell.angle_beta   90.00
_cell.angle_gamma   90.00
#
_symmetry.space_group_name_H-M   'P 1'
#
loop_
_entity.id
_entity.type
_entity.pdbx_description
1 polymer ?
#
loop_
_entity_poly.entity_id
_entity_poly.type
_entity_poly.pdbx_seq_one_letter_code
_entity_poly.pdbx_strand_id
1 'polypeptide(L)' 'MWMEKNIGLALDQVIPGHGSIPLSPYYFWPRKDAWDELKILLESKPWISQRQTVILLNQATDVINLWQQSADDHS' A
#
# COMPACT_ATOMS: atom_id res chain seq x y z
N MET A 1 3.15 -6.86 -5.28
CA MET A 1 3.87 -8.12 -5.65
C MET A 1 3.89 -9.05 -4.47
N TRP A 2 3.50 -10.31 -4.64
CA TRP A 2 3.54 -11.33 -3.59
C TRP A 2 4.81 -12.17 -3.75
N MET A 3 5.67 -12.21 -2.74
CA MET A 3 6.86 -13.09 -2.71
C MET A 3 6.78 -13.97 -1.45
N GLU A 4 7.41 -15.15 -1.48
CA GLU A 4 7.36 -16.14 -0.39
C GLU A 4 7.72 -15.58 1.01
N LYS A 5 8.53 -14.52 1.07
CA LYS A 5 8.97 -13.90 2.34
C LYS A 5 8.74 -12.40 2.44
N ASN A 6 8.19 -11.77 1.40
CA ASN A 6 7.95 -10.32 1.40
C ASN A 6 6.71 -9.96 0.58
N ILE A 7 6.02 -8.89 0.97
CA ILE A 7 4.95 -8.28 0.17
C ILE A 7 5.36 -6.87 -0.25
N GLY A 8 5.24 -6.59 -1.55
CA GLY A 8 5.47 -5.27 -2.14
C GLY A 8 4.15 -4.53 -2.31
N LEU A 9 3.98 -3.40 -1.61
CA LEU A 9 2.84 -2.49 -1.71
C LEU A 9 3.19 -1.27 -2.56
N ALA A 10 2.32 -0.92 -3.51
CA ALA A 10 2.43 0.32 -4.29
C ALA A 10 1.04 0.89 -4.51
N LEU A 11 0.96 2.22 -4.69
CA LEU A 11 -0.26 2.92 -5.03
C LEU A 11 -0.20 3.43 -6.46
N ASP A 12 -1.32 3.29 -7.16
CA ASP A 12 -1.56 3.92 -8.46
C ASP A 12 -2.73 4.89 -8.35
N GLN A 13 -2.61 6.07 -8.97
CA GLN A 13 -3.70 7.01 -9.16
C GLN A 13 -4.43 6.68 -10.45
N VAL A 14 -5.71 6.32 -10.33
CA VAL A 14 -6.58 6.23 -11.50
C VAL A 14 -7.25 7.58 -11.72
N ILE A 15 -6.93 8.22 -12.84
CA ILE A 15 -7.55 9.49 -13.25
C ILE A 15 -8.48 9.20 -14.42
N PRO A 16 -9.80 9.51 -14.31
CA PRO A 16 -10.73 9.35 -15.42
C PRO A 16 -10.23 10.05 -16.69
N GLY A 17 -10.13 9.31 -17.79
CA GLY A 17 -9.66 9.81 -19.09
C GLY A 17 -8.13 9.94 -19.24
N HIS A 18 -7.34 9.74 -18.18
CA HIS A 18 -5.86 9.83 -18.22
C HIS A 18 -5.15 8.52 -17.86
N GLY A 19 -5.90 7.47 -17.53
CA GLY A 19 -5.35 6.15 -17.22
C GLY A 19 -4.88 6.01 -15.76
N SER A 20 -4.02 5.02 -15.52
CA SER A 20 -3.42 4.75 -14.21
C SER A 20 -2.00 5.30 -14.18
N ILE A 21 -1.70 6.16 -13.21
CA ILE A 21 -0.38 6.78 -13.03
C ILE A 21 0.20 6.27 -11.71
N PRO A 22 1.41 5.69 -11.68
CA PRO A 22 2.01 5.21 -10.44
C PRO A 22 2.26 6.36 -9.47
N LEU A 23 1.71 6.26 -8.26
CA LEU A 23 1.86 7.27 -7.19
C LEU A 23 3.04 7.00 -6.27
N SER A 24 3.38 5.72 -6.09
CA SER A 24 4.48 5.31 -5.20
C SER A 24 5.32 4.20 -5.83
N PRO A 25 6.61 4.11 -5.47
CA PRO A 25 7.38 2.91 -5.70
C PRO A 25 6.83 1.73 -4.86
N TYR A 26 7.32 0.52 -5.14
CA TYR A 26 7.03 -0.64 -4.29
C TYR A 26 7.77 -0.53 -2.95
N TYR A 27 7.01 -0.55 -1.86
CA TYR A 27 7.53 -0.68 -0.50
C TYR A 27 7.42 -2.14 -0.04
N PHE A 28 8.52 -2.69 0.46
CA PHE A 28 8.62 -4.11 0.80
C PHE A 28 8.49 -4.37 2.30
N TRP A 29 7.37 -4.99 2.69
CA TRP A 29 7.12 -5.49 4.04
C TRP A 29 7.57 -6.96 4.17
N PRO A 30 8.09 -7.42 5.33
CA PRO A 30 8.29 -6.69 6.59
C PRO A 30 9.66 -6.00 6.72
N ARG A 31 10.50 -6.04 5.68
CA ARG A 31 11.87 -5.48 5.70
C ARG A 31 11.89 -3.97 5.94
N LYS A 32 10.86 -3.27 5.48
CA LYS A 32 10.62 -1.84 5.66
C LYS A 32 9.15 -1.64 6.03
N ASP A 33 8.87 -0.64 6.85
CA ASP A 33 7.49 -0.28 7.19
C ASP A 33 6.79 0.34 5.97
N ALA A 34 6.23 -0.54 5.13
CA ALA A 34 5.54 -0.15 3.93
C ALA A 34 4.28 0.68 4.21
N TRP A 35 3.65 0.49 5.38
CA TRP A 35 2.44 1.23 5.76
C TRP A 35 2.78 2.67 6.14
N ASP A 36 3.82 2.87 6.95
CA ASP A 36 4.26 4.21 7.36
C ASP A 36 4.78 5.03 6.16
N GLU A 37 5.54 4.39 5.26
CA GLU A 37 6.00 5.04 4.02
C GLU A 37 4.83 5.47 3.11
N LEU A 38 3.78 4.65 3.00
CA LEU A 38 2.56 5.01 2.28
C LEU A 38 1.84 6.19 2.95
N LYS A 39 1.75 6.19 4.27
CA LYS A 39 1.14 7.29 5.02
C LYS A 39 1.88 8.60 4.80
N ILE A 40 3.21 8.62 4.96
CA ILE A 40 4.05 9.81 4.71
C ILE A 40 3.86 10.30 3.27
N LEU A 41 3.84 9.38 2.30
CA LEU A 41 3.64 9.73 0.89
C LEU A 41 2.25 10.35 0.64
N LEU A 42 1.19 9.82 1.25
CA LEU A 42 -0.16 10.35 1.12
C LEU A 42 -0.31 11.72 1.80
N GLU A 43 0.25 11.88 3.00
CA GLU A 43 0.26 13.14 3.74
C GLU A 43 1.07 14.24 3.03
N SER A 44 2.09 13.87 2.26
CA SER A 44 2.87 14.81 1.46
C SER A 44 2.11 15.39 0.25
N LYS A 45 0.97 14.80 -0.14
CA LYS A 45 0.22 15.17 -1.34
C LYS A 45 -1.04 15.98 -0.97
N PRO A 46 -1.03 17.32 -1.10
CA PRO A 46 -2.12 18.18 -0.63
C PRO A 46 -3.45 18.01 -1.39
N TRP A 47 -3.42 17.36 -2.55
CA TRP A 47 -4.61 17.03 -3.34
C TRP A 47 -5.32 15.76 -2.87
N ILE A 48 -4.69 14.98 -1.97
CA ILE A 48 -5.30 13.81 -1.34
C ILE A 48 -5.98 14.27 -0.05
N SER A 49 -7.29 14.03 0.04
CA SER A 49 -8.03 14.34 1.25
C SER A 49 -7.69 13.37 2.38
N GLN A 50 -7.79 13.81 3.63
CA GLN A 50 -7.58 12.95 4.80
C GLN A 50 -8.48 11.70 4.78
N ARG A 51 -9.71 11.83 4.27
CA ARG A 51 -10.62 10.69 4.09
C ARG A 51 -10.07 9.66 3.10
N GLN A 52 -9.54 10.10 1.96
CA GLN A 52 -8.90 9.20 0.99
C GLN A 52 -7.67 8.53 1.59
N THR A 53 -6.85 9.27 2.35
CA THR A 53 -5.70 8.71 3.06
C THR A 53 -6.12 7.56 3.98
N VAL A 54 -7.14 7.76 4.82
CA VAL A 54 -7.65 6.71 5.72
C VAL A 54 -8.14 5.49 4.94
N ILE A 55 -8.88 5.68 3.85
CA ILE A 55 -9.38 4.56 3.02
C ILE A 55 -8.23 3.76 2.42
N LEU A 56 -7.22 4.43 1.85
CA LEU A 56 -6.06 3.78 1.22
C LEU A 56 -5.21 3.04 2.26
N LEU A 57 -5.01 3.63 3.44
CA LEU A 57 -4.26 2.99 4.52
C LEU A 57 -4.98 1.78 5.09
N ASN A 58 -6.31 1.81 5.23
CA ASN A 58 -7.09 0.65 5.65
C ASN A 58 -6.99 -0.50 4.62
N GLN A 59 -7.07 -0.19 3.33
CA GLN A 59 -6.88 -1.19 2.27
C GLN A 59 -5.47 -1.80 2.30
N ALA A 60 -4.44 -0.98 2.55
CA ALA A 60 -3.08 -1.49 2.73
C ALA A 60 -2.98 -2.42 3.96
N THR A 61 -3.60 -2.05 5.07
CA THR A 61 -3.68 -2.88 6.29
C THR A 61 -4.37 -4.22 6.02
N ASP A 62 -5.50 -4.22 5.29
CA ASP A 62 -6.22 -5.46 4.94
C ASP A 62 -5.33 -6.40 4.11
N VAL A 63 -4.58 -5.86 3.15
CA VAL A 63 -3.65 -6.65 2.32
C VAL A 63 -2.49 -7.21 3.15
N ILE A 64 -1.93 -6.42 4.08
CA ILE A 64 -0.87 -6.90 4.99
C ILE A 64 -1.40 -8.03 5.88
N ASN A 65 -2.59 -7.87 6.45
CA ASN A 65 -3.22 -8.87 7.32
C ASN A 65 -3.48 -10.17 6.56
N LEU A 66 -3.99 -10.09 5.33
CA LEU A 66 -4.20 -11.28 4.47
C LEU A 66 -2.90 -12.00 4.16
N TRP A 67 -1.81 -11.26 3.90
CA TRP A 67 -0.48 -11.84 3.69
C TRP A 67 0.05 -12.54 4.94
N GLN A 68 -0.08 -11.91 6.11
CA GLN A 68 0.32 -12.51 7.38
C GLN A 68 -0.45 -13.80 7.67
N GLN A 69 -1.77 -13.80 7.51
CA GLN A 69 -2.60 -15.00 7.69
C GLN A 69 -2.19 -16.14 6.75
N SER A 70 -1.87 -15.83 5.49
CA SER A 70 -1.42 -16.83 4.51
C SER A 70 -0.03 -17.38 4.82
N ALA A 71 0.84 -16.57 5.44
CA ALA A 71 2.15 -17.02 5.92
C ALA A 71 2.02 -17.92 7.15
N ASP A 72 1.12 -17.57 8.07
CA ASP A 72 0.84 -18.34 9.29
C ASP A 72 0.15 -19.70 8.98
N ASP A 73 -0.76 -19.76 8.00
CA ASP A 73 -1.45 -21.01 7.59
C ASP A 73 -0.51 -22.03 6.90
N HIS A 74 0.67 -21.57 6.48
CA HIS A 74 1.72 -22.42 5.90
C HIS A 74 2.87 -22.73 6.88
N SER A 75 2.69 -22.45 8.18
CA SER A 75 3.67 -22.67 9.26
C SER A 75 3.51 -24.01 9.98
#